data_AF-A0A1F4PZ46-F1
#
_entry.id   AF-A0A1F4PZ46-F1
#
_cell.length_a   1.000
_cell.length_b   1.000
_cell.length_c   1.000
_cell.angle_alpha   90.00
_cell.angle_beta   90.00
_cell.angle_gamma   90.00
#
_symmetry.space_group_name_H-M   'P 1'
#
loop_
_entity.id
_entity.type
_entity.pdbx_description
1 polymer ?
#
loop_
_entity_poly.entity_id
_entity_poly.type
_entity_poly.pdbx_seq_one_letter_code
_entity_poly.pdbx_strand_id
1 'polypeptide(L)'
;MNGLPPYKDEHFSIRNVRHKIHDRFKALRDAAIRSMDGRAPYRGPVRLDFDMHAPGFEAGTALIDYTGGIEDILDGSHGVEFTYLPIVYEDDCQVCAGRSRLIRDPSEFYELRITFLGETVDGETPVGGGAE
;
A
#
# COMPACT_ATOMS: atom_id res chain seq x y z
N MET A 1 -9.01 6.67 -4.25
CA MET A 1 -8.32 7.31 -5.40
C MET A 1 -9.03 6.91 -6.68
N ASN A 2 -9.16 7.80 -7.65
CA ASN A 2 -9.82 7.47 -8.93
C ASN A 2 -8.89 6.61 -9.80
N GLY A 3 -9.47 5.62 -10.48
CA GLY A 3 -8.74 4.65 -11.31
C GLY A 3 -8.24 3.44 -10.52
N LEU A 4 -7.66 2.49 -11.24
CA LEU A 4 -7.16 1.24 -10.68
C LEU A 4 -5.87 1.44 -9.86
N PRO A 5 -5.58 0.53 -8.91
CA PRO A 5 -4.32 0.55 -8.17
C PRO A 5 -3.12 0.19 -9.07
N PRO A 6 -1.89 0.55 -8.65
CA PRO A 6 -0.70 -0.05 -9.23
C PRO A 6 -0.64 -1.55 -8.91
N TYR A 7 0.07 -2.32 -9.74
CA TYR A 7 0.33 -3.73 -9.50
C TYR A 7 1.78 -4.07 -9.84
N LYS A 8 2.28 -5.15 -9.25
CA LYS A 8 3.59 -5.72 -9.55
C LYS A 8 3.54 -6.43 -10.89
N ASP A 9 4.38 -5.99 -11.82
CA ASP A 9 4.58 -6.65 -13.11
C ASP A 9 5.96 -7.32 -13.08
N GLU A 10 6.08 -8.54 -13.62
CA GLU A 10 7.35 -9.27 -13.71
C GLU A 10 8.34 -8.57 -14.66
N HIS A 11 7.83 -7.72 -15.55
CA HIS A 11 8.60 -7.11 -16.61
C HIS A 11 8.58 -5.59 -16.50
N PHE A 12 9.76 -5.04 -16.19
CA PHE A 12 10.06 -3.61 -16.00
C PHE A 12 9.59 -3.01 -14.68
N SER A 13 10.47 -2.19 -14.07
CA SER A 13 10.12 -1.45 -12.86
C SER A 13 9.00 -0.45 -13.14
N ILE A 14 7.92 -0.50 -12.35
CA ILE A 14 6.82 0.48 -12.38
C ILE A 14 7.28 1.93 -12.17
N ARG A 15 8.48 2.09 -11.60
CA ARG A 15 9.16 3.36 -11.35
C ARG A 15 9.67 4.02 -12.63
N ASN A 16 9.82 3.26 -13.71
CA ASN A 16 10.20 3.81 -15.01
C ASN A 16 9.06 4.68 -15.54
N VAL A 17 9.36 5.92 -15.92
CA VAL A 17 8.38 6.87 -16.49
C VAL A 17 7.70 6.32 -17.75
N ARG A 18 8.36 5.41 -18.46
CA ARG A 18 7.81 4.74 -19.66
C ARG A 18 6.96 3.51 -19.32
N HIS A 19 6.82 3.15 -18.05
CA HIS A 19 6.00 2.01 -17.64
C HIS A 19 4.51 2.34 -17.85
N LYS A 20 3.74 1.37 -18.39
CA LYS A 20 2.32 1.54 -18.76
C LYS A 20 1.41 2.05 -17.64
N ILE A 21 1.78 1.78 -16.39
CA ILE A 21 1.03 2.18 -15.18
C ILE A 21 1.83 3.11 -14.27
N HIS A 22 2.85 3.81 -14.80
CA HIS A 22 3.67 4.75 -14.04
C HIS A 22 2.82 5.85 -13.37
N ASP A 23 1.76 6.31 -14.02
CA ASP A 23 0.87 7.32 -13.45
C ASP A 23 0.14 6.81 -12.21
N ARG A 24 -0.20 5.51 -12.14
CA ARG A 24 -0.82 4.89 -10.96
C ARG A 24 0.17 4.81 -9.80
N PHE A 25 1.43 4.49 -10.10
CA PHE A 25 2.53 4.55 -9.12
C PHE A 25 2.67 5.95 -8.53
N LYS A 26 2.72 6.98 -9.39
CA LYS A 26 2.84 8.37 -8.95
C LYS A 26 1.63 8.80 -8.13
N ALA A 27 0.42 8.46 -8.58
CA ALA A 27 -0.81 8.83 -7.88
C ALA A 27 -0.88 8.27 -6.45
N LEU A 28 -0.51 6.99 -6.26
CA LEU A 28 -0.43 6.38 -4.93
C LEU A 28 0.65 7.05 -4.08
N ARG A 29 1.84 7.27 -4.65
CA ARG A 29 2.95 7.93 -3.96
C ARG A 29 2.56 9.31 -3.45
N ASP A 30 1.96 10.14 -4.31
CA ASP A 30 1.53 11.48 -3.98
C ASP A 30 0.41 11.47 -2.92
N ALA A 31 -0.51 10.49 -2.97
CA ALA A 31 -1.56 10.34 -1.97
C ALA A 31 -1.01 9.91 -0.61
N ALA A 32 -0.05 8.99 -0.59
CA ALA A 32 0.61 8.54 0.63
C ALA A 32 1.42 9.69 1.28
N ILE A 33 2.19 10.45 0.50
CA ILE A 33 2.94 11.62 0.99
C ILE A 33 2.00 12.64 1.63
N ARG A 34 0.88 12.96 0.97
CA ARG A 34 -0.13 13.86 1.54
C ARG A 34 -0.77 13.30 2.81
N SER A 35 -1.02 12.00 2.87
CA SER A 35 -1.64 11.35 4.04
C SER A 35 -0.70 11.26 5.23
N MET A 36 0.61 11.15 4.98
CA MET A 36 1.64 11.17 6.02
C MET A 36 1.90 12.58 6.54
N ASP A 37 1.53 13.64 5.81
CA ASP A 37 1.60 15.05 6.25
C ASP A 37 2.93 15.43 6.92
N GLY A 38 4.04 14.99 6.33
CA GLY A 38 5.40 15.25 6.84
C GLY A 38 5.84 14.39 8.02
N ARG A 39 5.02 13.44 8.50
CA ARG A 39 5.43 12.42 9.47
C ARG A 39 6.59 11.60 8.94
N ALA A 40 7.47 11.17 9.84
CA ALA A 40 8.46 10.15 9.52
C ALA A 40 7.77 8.81 9.21
N PRO A 41 8.39 7.95 8.39
CA PRO A 41 7.93 6.57 8.17
C PRO A 41 7.80 5.82 9.51
N TYR A 42 6.73 5.04 9.63
CA TYR A 42 6.43 4.27 10.82
C TYR A 42 7.37 3.06 10.94
N ARG A 43 7.87 2.80 12.15
CA ARG A 43 8.84 1.71 12.44
C ARG A 43 8.23 0.47 13.08
N GLY A 44 6.93 0.51 13.38
CA GLY A 44 6.21 -0.59 14.03
C GLY A 44 5.42 -1.44 13.04
N PRO A 45 4.69 -2.45 13.55
CA PRO A 45 3.82 -3.28 12.72
C PRO A 45 2.67 -2.48 12.11
N VAL A 46 2.31 -2.82 10.89
CA VAL A 46 1.31 -2.12 10.10
C VAL A 46 0.22 -3.10 9.68
N ARG A 47 -1.03 -2.63 9.72
CA ARG A 47 -2.15 -3.29 9.06
C ARG A 47 -2.52 -2.55 7.77
N LEU A 48 -2.70 -3.31 6.69
CA LEU A 48 -3.09 -2.80 5.37
C LEU A 48 -4.44 -3.40 4.96
N ASP A 49 -5.48 -2.57 4.89
CA ASP A 49 -6.78 -2.95 4.31
C ASP A 49 -6.95 -2.29 2.93
N PHE A 50 -7.25 -3.10 1.93
CA PHE A 50 -7.31 -2.72 0.52
C PHE A 50 -8.62 -3.21 -0.13
N ASP A 51 -9.40 -2.25 -0.60
CA ASP A 51 -10.64 -2.50 -1.34
C ASP A 51 -10.49 -1.97 -2.77
N MET A 52 -10.48 -2.87 -3.76
CA MET A 52 -10.46 -2.54 -5.18
C MET A 52 -11.88 -2.55 -5.73
N HIS A 53 -12.34 -1.42 -6.27
CA HIS A 53 -13.63 -1.31 -6.95
C HIS A 53 -13.37 -1.33 -8.46
N ALA A 54 -13.81 -2.40 -9.12
CA ALA A 54 -13.63 -2.60 -10.55
C ALA A 54 -14.58 -3.68 -11.08
N PRO A 55 -14.88 -3.72 -12.39
CA PRO A 55 -15.71 -4.78 -12.98
C PRO A 55 -15.01 -6.15 -12.92
N GLY A 56 -13.68 -6.17 -12.85
CA GLY A 56 -12.84 -7.35 -12.78
C GLY A 56 -11.37 -6.98 -12.62
N PHE A 57 -10.50 -8.00 -12.61
CA PHE A 57 -9.05 -7.79 -12.67
C PHE A 57 -8.59 -7.44 -14.08
N GLU A 58 -7.46 -6.74 -14.20
CA GLU A 58 -6.78 -6.60 -15.48
C GLU A 58 -6.26 -7.96 -15.94
N ALA A 59 -6.16 -8.16 -17.27
CA ALA A 59 -5.76 -9.44 -17.84
C ALA A 59 -4.41 -9.91 -17.29
N GLY A 60 -4.35 -11.14 -16.78
CA GLY A 60 -3.14 -11.73 -16.23
C GLY A 60 -2.76 -11.23 -14.83
N THR A 61 -3.60 -10.43 -14.18
CA THR A 61 -3.37 -9.95 -12.81
C THR A 61 -4.31 -10.64 -11.82
N ALA A 62 -3.85 -10.72 -10.58
CA ALA A 62 -4.61 -11.16 -9.43
C ALA A 62 -4.50 -10.12 -8.30
N LEU A 63 -5.37 -10.25 -7.31
CA LEU A 63 -5.41 -9.33 -6.17
C LEU A 63 -4.07 -9.21 -5.42
N ILE A 64 -3.26 -10.27 -5.41
CA ILE A 64 -1.94 -10.28 -4.80
C ILE A 64 -0.95 -9.37 -5.53
N ASP A 65 -1.05 -9.24 -6.85
CA ASP A 65 -0.16 -8.38 -7.64
C ASP A 65 -0.42 -6.90 -7.33
N TYR A 66 -1.69 -6.54 -7.15
CA TYR A 66 -2.06 -5.20 -6.68
C TYR A 66 -1.58 -4.95 -5.26
N THR A 67 -1.74 -5.93 -4.37
CA THR A 67 -1.34 -5.79 -2.96
C THR A 67 0.18 -5.63 -2.84
N GLY A 68 0.96 -6.49 -3.47
CA GLY A 68 2.43 -6.38 -3.48
C GLY A 68 2.92 -5.13 -4.23
N GLY A 69 2.21 -4.70 -5.27
CA GLY A 69 2.51 -3.43 -5.94
C GLY A 69 2.26 -2.21 -5.06
N ILE A 70 1.22 -2.24 -4.21
CA ILE A 70 0.96 -1.18 -3.22
C ILE A 70 2.07 -1.19 -2.16
N GLU A 71 2.42 -2.36 -1.64
CA GLU A 71 3.44 -2.51 -0.58
C GLU A 71 4.81 -1.97 -1.02
N ASP A 72 5.30 -2.39 -2.20
CA ASP A 72 6.56 -1.95 -2.83
C ASP A 72 6.64 -0.42 -3.10
N ILE A 73 5.51 0.28 -3.04
CA ILE A 73 5.42 1.73 -3.30
C ILE A 73 5.40 2.53 -2.01
N LEU A 74 4.76 1.98 -0.97
CA LEU A 74 4.63 2.64 0.32
C LEU A 74 5.90 2.51 1.17
N ASP A 75 6.66 1.44 0.96
CA ASP A 75 7.92 1.15 1.64
C ASP A 75 9.13 1.90 1.05
N GLY A 76 10.28 1.65 1.68
CA GLY A 76 11.57 2.05 1.14
C GLY A 76 12.13 0.94 0.26
N SER A 77 12.73 1.30 -0.86
CA SER A 77 13.40 0.31 -1.73
C SER A 77 14.82 0.74 -2.02
N HIS A 78 15.74 -0.21 -1.81
CA HIS A 78 17.17 -0.04 -2.02
C HIS A 78 17.60 -0.89 -3.21
N GLY A 79 18.08 -0.23 -4.27
CA GLY A 79 18.83 -0.86 -5.35
C GLY A 79 20.28 -0.38 -5.33
N VAL A 80 21.17 -1.09 -6.00
CA VAL A 80 22.61 -0.75 -6.07
C VAL A 80 22.83 0.67 -6.62
N GLU A 81 21.94 1.14 -7.51
CA GLU A 81 22.05 2.43 -8.19
C GLU A 81 20.99 3.45 -7.77
N PHE A 82 20.11 3.13 -6.82
CA PHE A 82 19.05 4.06 -6.39
C PHE A 82 18.60 3.81 -4.94
N THR A 83 18.25 4.89 -4.26
CA THR A 83 17.60 4.86 -2.95
C THR A 83 16.26 5.54 -3.07
N TYR A 84 15.18 4.78 -2.87
CA TYR A 84 13.84 5.34 -2.73
C TYR A 84 13.51 5.45 -1.25
N LEU A 85 13.27 6.67 -0.79
CA LEU A 85 12.92 6.91 0.60
C LEU A 85 11.53 6.32 0.91
N PRO A 86 11.39 5.60 2.03
CA PRO A 86 10.11 5.11 2.51
C PRO A 86 9.12 6.25 2.70
N ILE A 87 7.84 5.98 2.44
CA ILE A 87 6.77 6.97 2.64
C ILE A 87 6.03 6.68 3.94
N VAL A 88 5.53 5.46 4.10
CA VAL A 88 4.59 5.10 5.16
C VAL A 88 5.27 4.24 6.22
N TYR A 89 6.06 3.25 5.81
CA TYR A 89 6.84 2.36 6.67
C TYR A 89 8.17 2.05 6.00
N GLU A 90 9.14 1.49 6.74
CA GLU A 90 10.51 1.26 6.25
C GLU A 90 10.60 0.08 5.27
N ASP A 91 9.86 -1.00 5.52
CA ASP A 91 9.94 -2.26 4.78
C ASP A 91 8.59 -3.00 4.74
N ASP A 92 8.28 -3.69 3.63
CA ASP A 92 7.04 -4.46 3.46
C ASP A 92 6.83 -5.55 4.53
N CYS A 93 7.90 -6.06 5.15
CA CYS A 93 7.80 -7.01 6.26
C CYS A 93 7.08 -6.45 7.50
N GLN A 94 6.91 -5.13 7.60
CA GLN A 94 6.11 -4.51 8.65
C GLN A 94 4.61 -4.74 8.47
N VAL A 95 4.14 -5.06 7.26
CA VAL A 95 2.74 -5.37 6.99
C VAL A 95 2.43 -6.78 7.52
N CYS A 96 1.89 -6.86 8.73
CA CYS A 96 1.66 -8.13 9.43
C CYS A 96 0.19 -8.55 9.50
N ALA A 97 -0.73 -7.67 9.09
CA ALA A 97 -2.15 -7.95 9.06
C ALA A 97 -2.82 -7.17 7.93
N GLY A 98 -3.95 -7.66 7.45
CA GLY A 98 -4.67 -6.95 6.42
C GLY A 98 -5.79 -7.75 5.80
N ARG A 99 -6.54 -7.07 4.94
CA ARG A 99 -7.53 -7.66 4.07
C ARG A 99 -7.45 -6.99 2.72
N SER A 100 -7.35 -7.79 1.67
CA SER A 100 -7.54 -7.34 0.31
C SER A 100 -8.84 -7.93 -0.25
N ARG A 101 -9.60 -7.16 -1.03
CA ARG A 101 -10.74 -7.69 -1.80
C ARG A 101 -11.00 -6.91 -3.08
N LEU A 102 -11.53 -7.63 -4.07
CA LEU A 102 -12.20 -7.05 -5.22
C LEU A 102 -13.70 -6.89 -4.91
N ILE A 103 -14.20 -5.67 -5.07
CA ILE A 103 -15.61 -5.31 -5.02
C ILE A 103 -16.03 -5.03 -6.46
N ARG A 104 -16.98 -5.81 -6.97
CA ARG A 104 -17.47 -5.62 -8.35
C ARG A 104 -18.25 -4.32 -8.44
N ASP A 105 -17.71 -3.38 -9.20
CA ASP A 105 -18.24 -2.03 -9.37
C ASP A 105 -18.03 -1.58 -10.83
N PRO A 106 -19.01 -0.96 -11.50
CA PRO A 106 -18.79 -0.37 -12.83
C PRO A 106 -17.80 0.81 -12.82
N SER A 107 -17.58 1.42 -11.66
CA SER A 107 -16.63 2.52 -11.47
C SER A 107 -15.29 2.00 -10.98
N GLU A 108 -14.20 2.52 -11.54
CA GLU A 108 -12.85 2.13 -11.16
C GLU A 108 -12.28 3.09 -10.11
N PHE A 109 -12.09 2.58 -8.90
CA PHE A 109 -11.40 3.27 -7.82
C PHE A 109 -10.87 2.26 -6.80
N TYR A 110 -10.06 2.73 -5.86
CA TYR A 110 -9.68 1.91 -4.72
C TYR A 110 -9.55 2.72 -3.44
N GLU A 111 -9.74 2.01 -2.34
CA GLU A 111 -9.54 2.48 -0.99
C GLU A 111 -8.38 1.71 -0.36
N LEU A 112 -7.49 2.45 0.28
CA LEU A 112 -6.37 1.90 1.03
C LEU A 112 -6.40 2.51 2.42
N ARG A 113 -6.45 1.68 3.44
CA ARG A 113 -6.43 2.09 4.85
C ARG A 113 -5.22 1.46 5.50
N ILE A 114 -4.34 2.32 6.01
CA ILE A 114 -3.15 1.91 6.75
C ILE A 114 -3.38 2.20 8.22
N THR A 115 -3.21 1.20 9.07
CA THR A 115 -3.30 1.35 10.53
C THR A 115 -1.94 1.03 11.14
N PHE A 116 -1.41 1.95 11.94
CA PHE A 116 -0.16 1.76 12.68
C PHE A 116 -0.45 1.01 13.97
N LEU A 117 -0.06 -0.26 14.03
CA LEU A 117 -0.35 -1.15 15.15
C LEU A 117 0.65 -0.88 16.27
N GLY A 118 0.17 -0.48 17.44
CA GLY A 118 1.01 -0.13 18.59
C GLY A 118 1.26 1.37 18.76
N GLU A 119 0.74 2.22 17.86
CA GLU A 119 0.52 3.62 18.18
C GLU A 119 -0.70 3.68 19.12
N THR A 120 -0.47 3.85 20.43
CA THR A 120 -1.56 4.20 21.35
C THR A 120 -2.10 5.56 20.92
N VAL A 121 -3.27 5.55 20.30
CA VAL A 121 -4.10 6.77 20.23
C VAL A 121 -4.42 7.10 21.67
N ASP A 122 -4.02 8.28 22.14
CA ASP A 122 -4.33 8.76 23.50
C ASP A 122 -5.84 8.60 23.76
N GLY A 123 -6.23 7.53 24.48
CA GLY A 123 -7.62 7.24 24.81
C GLY A 123 -8.06 5.76 24.78
N GLU A 124 -7.35 4.85 24.10
CA GLU A 124 -7.73 3.42 24.12
C GLU A 124 -6.75 2.58 24.93
N THR A 125 -7.25 2.08 26.06
CA THR A 125 -6.57 1.06 26.87
C THR A 125 -6.41 -0.20 26.02
N PRO A 126 -5.24 -0.85 26.00
CA PRO A 126 -5.11 -2.16 25.36
C PRO A 126 -6.06 -3.13 26.05
N VAL A 127 -7.09 -3.61 25.35
CA VAL A 127 -7.85 -4.78 25.78
C VAL A 127 -6.97 -5.99 25.48
N GLY A 128 -6.13 -6.34 26.45
CA GLY A 128 -5.28 -7.51 26.45
C GLY A 128 -5.34 -8.18 27.82
N GLY A 129 -6.54 -8.60 28.21
CA GLY A 129 -6.75 -9.52 29.33
C GLY A 129 -6.77 -10.96 28.82
N GLY A 130 -6.13 -11.86 29.56
CA GLY A 130 -6.23 -13.30 29.34
C GLY A 130 -5.02 -14.05 29.83
N ALA A 131 -4.96 -14.28 31.14
CA ALA A 131 -4.10 -15.30 31.72
C ALA A 131 -4.56 -16.69 31.25
N GLU A 132 -3.62 -17.51 30.76
CA GLU A 132 -3.52 -18.96 31.01
C GLU A 132 -2.04 -19.35 31.01
#